data_AF-A0A1Z8B7M9-F1
#
_entry.id   AF-A0A1Z8B7M9-F1
#
_cell.length_a   1.000
_cell.length_b   1.000
_cell.length_c   1.000
_cell.angle_alpha   90.00
_cell.angle_beta   90.00
_cell.angle_gamma   90.00
#
_symmetry.space_group_name_H-M   'P 1'
#
loop_
_entity.id
_entity.type
_entity.pdbx_description
1 polymer ?
#
loop_
_entity_poly.entity_id
_entity_poly.type
_entity_poly.pdbx_seq_one_letter_code
_entity_poly.pdbx_strand_id
1 'polypeptide(L)' 'MLREEPHPTHLNLDEALELVRELQPKRTYFTHISHHLGFHEEVQKQLPENVFLAYDNLKITSN' A
#
# COMPACT_ATOMS: atom_id res chain seq x y z
N MET A 1 2.22 -10.02 -5.73
CA MET A 1 1.25 -8.90 -5.59
C MET A 1 1.07 -8.62 -4.11
N LEU A 2 0.78 -7.37 -3.74
CA LEU A 2 0.55 -6.96 -2.35
C LEU A 2 -0.67 -7.67 -1.77
N ARG A 3 -0.51 -8.27 -0.59
CA ARG A 3 -1.54 -9.01 0.17
C ARG A 3 -1.09 -9.09 1.63
N GLU A 4 -1.91 -9.61 2.53
CA GLU A 4 -1.52 -9.80 3.95
C GLU A 4 -0.45 -10.90 4.08
N GLU A 5 -0.64 -12.03 3.40
CA GLU A 5 0.27 -13.18 3.49
C GLU A 5 1.61 -12.95 2.74
N PRO A 6 2.75 -13.38 3.30
CA PRO A 6 4.06 -13.31 2.64
C PRO A 6 4.06 -13.88 1.21
N HIS A 7 4.86 -13.30 0.32
CA HIS A 7 5.02 -13.79 -1.04
C HIS A 7 6.50 -13.79 -1.45
N PRO A 8 7.02 -14.86 -2.10
CA PRO A 8 8.46 -15.02 -2.33
C PRO A 8 9.12 -13.93 -3.19
N THR A 9 8.32 -13.21 -3.98
CA THR A 9 8.81 -12.20 -4.94
C THR A 9 8.19 -10.82 -4.78
N HIS A 10 7.32 -10.62 -3.79
CA HIS A 10 6.63 -9.34 -3.58
C HIS A 10 6.47 -9.11 -2.08
N LEU A 11 6.57 -7.84 -1.66
CA LEU A 11 6.26 -7.48 -0.28
C LEU A 11 4.79 -7.80 0.03
N ASN A 12 4.55 -8.30 1.24
CA ASN A 12 3.23 -8.27 1.84
C ASN A 12 2.93 -6.88 2.44
N LEU A 13 1.72 -6.70 2.99
CA LEU A 13 1.31 -5.40 3.53
C LEU A 13 2.20 -4.95 4.70
N ASP A 14 2.53 -5.86 5.62
CA ASP A 14 3.32 -5.53 6.82
C ASP A 14 4.77 -5.15 6.48
N GLU A 15 5.41 -5.89 5.57
CA GLU A 15 6.75 -5.61 5.06
C GLU A 15 6.78 -4.26 4.32
N ALA A 16 5.76 -3.97 3.51
CA ALA A 16 5.64 -2.68 2.83
C ALA A 16 5.44 -1.53 3.82
N LEU A 17 4.64 -1.72 4.87
CA LEU A 17 4.45 -0.74 5.94
C LEU A 17 5.71 -0.54 6.78
N GLU A 18 6.49 -1.59 7.02
CA GLU A 18 7.79 -1.50 7.69
C GLU A 18 8.75 -0.61 6.92
N LEU A 19 8.82 -0.79 5.59
CA LEU A 19 9.62 0.08 4.73
C LEU A 19 9.15 1.54 4.77
N VAL A 20 7.84 1.78 4.82
CA VAL A 20 7.30 3.14 5.00
C VAL A 20 7.73 3.74 6.34
N ARG A 21 7.71 2.95 7.42
CA ARG A 21 8.16 3.42 8.74
C ARG A 21 9.64 3.78 8.74
N GLU A 22 10.48 3.00 8.05
CA GLU A 22 11.91 3.26 7.93
C GLU A 22 12.20 4.52 7.09
N LEU A 23 11.57 4.64 5.91
CA LEU A 23 11.85 5.72 4.95
C LEU A 23 11.19 7.06 5.30
N GLN A 24 10.14 7.03 6.13
CA GLN A 24 9.35 8.21 6.54
C GLN A 24 8.92 9.15 5.39
N PRO A 25 8.31 8.65 4.30
CA PRO A 25 7.83 9.50 3.21
C PRO A 25 6.64 10.35 3.64
N LYS A 26 6.50 11.54 3.02
CA LYS A 26 5.35 12.43 3.25
C LYS A 26 4.01 11.78 2.86
N ARG A 27 4.00 11.02 1.77
CA ARG A 27 2.86 10.22 1.28
C ARG A 27 3.37 8.99 0.55
N THR A 28 2.71 7.85 0.75
CA THR A 28 2.98 6.59 0.07
C THR A 28 1.73 6.11 -0.65
N TYR A 29 1.91 5.59 -1.87
CA TYR A 29 0.87 4.92 -2.63
C TYR A 29 1.31 3.49 -2.94
N PHE A 30 0.60 2.50 -2.39
CA PHE A 30 0.86 1.10 -2.72
C PHE A 30 0.14 0.68 -4.00
N THR A 31 0.82 -0.11 -4.83
CA THR A 31 0.32 -0.59 -6.12
C THR A 31 0.57 -2.10 -6.26
N HIS A 32 0.20 -2.68 -7.41
CA HIS A 32 0.34 -4.10 -7.71
C HIS A 32 -0.39 -4.98 -6.66
N ILE A 33 -1.63 -4.59 -6.36
CA ILE A 33 -2.47 -5.11 -5.28
C ILE A 33 -3.15 -6.41 -5.71
N SER A 34 -3.10 -7.42 -4.85
CA SER A 34 -3.80 -8.69 -5.05
C SER A 34 -5.26 -8.59 -4.64
N HIS A 35 -6.14 -9.34 -5.32
CA HIS A 35 -7.52 -9.52 -4.86
C HIS A 35 -7.63 -10.14 -3.46
N HIS A 36 -6.57 -10.81 -2.98
CA HIS A 36 -6.50 -11.36 -1.63
C HIS A 36 -6.40 -10.30 -0.53
N LEU A 37 -6.12 -9.04 -0.87
CA LEU A 37 -6.07 -7.96 0.13
C LEU A 37 -7.47 -7.51 0.57
N GLY A 38 -8.53 -7.85 -0.19
CA GLY A 38 -9.91 -7.46 0.13
C GLY A 38 -10.35 -6.16 -0.56
N PHE A 39 -11.42 -5.54 -0.06
CA PHE A 39 -11.98 -4.33 -0.66
C PHE A 39 -11.14 -3.10 -0.32
N HIS A 40 -10.86 -2.28 -1.34
CA HIS A 40 -10.05 -1.08 -1.21
C HIS A 40 -10.49 -0.18 -0.04
N GLU A 41 -11.78 0.11 0.09
CA GLU A 41 -12.31 0.99 1.15
C GLU A 41 -12.14 0.40 2.56
N GLU A 42 -12.15 -0.93 2.70
CA GLU A 42 -12.01 -1.59 3.99
C GLU A 42 -10.55 -1.60 4.42
N VAL A 43 -9.65 -1.94 3.50
CA VAL A 43 -8.21 -1.94 3.75
C VAL A 43 -7.70 -0.52 4.00
N GLN A 44 -8.14 0.45 3.20
CA GLN A 44 -7.71 1.86 3.31
C GLN A 44 -8.01 2.45 4.71
N LYS A 45 -9.07 2.00 5.39
CA LYS A 45 -9.40 2.43 6.77
C LYS A 45 -8.41 1.92 7.82
N GLN A 46 -7.66 0.88 7.51
CA GLN A 46 -6.69 0.25 8.41
C GLN A 46 -5.26 0.79 8.19
N LEU A 47 -5.01 1.49 7.08
CA LEU A 47 -3.70 2.04 6.75
C LEU A 47 -3.38 3.31 7.55
N PRO A 48 -2.10 3.60 7.82
CA PRO A 48 -1.68 4.87 8.41
C PRO A 48 -2.10 6.07 7.55
N GLU A 49 -2.28 7.25 8.17
CA GLU A 49 -2.82 8.46 7.50
C GLU A 49 -2.04 8.90 6.25
N ASN A 50 -0.74 8.60 6.17
CA ASN A 50 0.11 8.96 5.03
C ASN A 50 0.24 7.84 3.98
N VAL A 51 -0.48 6.73 4.12
CA VAL A 51 -0.41 5.57 3.23
C VAL A 51 -1.75 5.33 2.55
N PHE A 52 -1.70 5.19 1.24
CA PHE A 52 -2.87 5.05 0.40
C PHE A 52 -2.73 3.83 -0.51
N LEU A 53 -3.84 3.14 -0.77
CA LEU A 53 -3.91 2.21 -1.90
C LEU A 53 -4.08 3.03 -3.18
N ALA A 54 -3.24 2.77 -4.19
CA ALA A 54 -3.44 3.33 -5.51
C ALA A 54 -4.67 2.70 -6.19
N TYR A 55 -5.19 3.39 -7.19
CA TYR A 55 -6.29 2.92 -8.03
C TYR A 55 -6.09 3.37 -9.46
N ASP A 56 -6.79 2.73 -10.38
CA ASP A 56 -6.65 3.00 -11.80
C ASP A 56 -6.93 4.46 -12.13
N ASN A 57 -6.04 5.05 -12.94
CA ASN A 57 -6.07 6.46 -13.33
C ASN A 57 -5.86 7.48 -12.19
N LEU A 58 -5.37 7.05 -11.01
CA LEU A 58 -4.91 7.97 -9.98
C LEU A 58 -3.85 8.93 -10.56
N LYS A 59 -4.08 10.23 -10.40
CA LYS A 59 -3.13 11.30 -10.78
C LYS A 59 -2.61 11.97 -9.52
N ILE A 60 -1.29 12.10 -9.45
CA ILE A 60 -0.60 12.74 -8.34
C ILE A 60 0.21 13.90 -8.91
N THR A 61 0.11 15.06 -8.27
CA THR A 61 0.98 16.20 -8.53
C THR A 61 1.88 16.38 -7.32
N SER A 62 3.18 16.48 -7.55
CA SER A 62 4.15 16.90 -6.53
C SER A 62 4.63 18.31 -6.85
N ASN A 63 4.86 19.10 -5.80
CA ASN A 63 5.55 20.38 -5.88
C ASN A 63 7.07 20.16 -5.92
#